data_AF-A0AAV4FRE5-F1
#
_entry.id   AF-A0AAV4FRE5-F1
#
_cell.length_a   1.000
_cell.length_b   1.000
_cell.length_c   1.000
_cell.angle_alpha   90.00
_cell.angle_beta   90.00
_cell.angle_gamma   90.00
#
_symmetry.space_group_name_H-M   'P 1'
#
loop_
_entity.id
_entity.type
_entity.pdbx_description
1 polymer ?
#
loop_
_entity_poly.entity_id
_entity_poly.type
_entity_poly.pdbx_seq_one_letter_code
_entity_poly.pdbx_strand_id
1 'polypeptide(L)'
;MSVQAAPAQESIPMAQSSETAASADSSAVMQVTMEGAEQGEQQENTAFEPEEPATLPPLTYIDFIPQCLGSAIEGKEPDFAEFSTVVEQANQWLASMPQFLAIRCETISTKLGKDFGLDNDSSLSHSSSNGRNVYLRVLRLWVTPRPETSAPSSPQQISYISVLPDHPNGDLSTFLSSLAGGAANRTVGDLAMPTFDNMQQTVEKLNKHLQAKPLPGKILCVETLSFKCQETNTADKLNTEATVWSEGGANARVFLQGLRVFYLVGQPAYETLGIHDEEPDMMQSKEGMGLRLRFATFDQTVTRAAAWLKKEQGMRVVSIQSLNVKLERKFGTGPWILDANAAAYTENQSLIEKRYAKVLRIVYVREQKLESPSPYSTVTLTSRLFIPQRIEGKTFESFSKTVLRVIKWLNATNFIHWKIQGSQRQYKRDKLYFPCTFQEPPPEVPNEEDVGYGWGCVIS
;
A
#
# COMPACT_ATOMS: atom_id res chain seq x y z
N MET A 1 -57.32 -15.17 -23.13
CA MET A 1 -57.31 -14.04 -22.17
C MET A 1 -55.96 -14.08 -21.46
N SER A 2 -55.05 -13.13 -21.51
CA SER A 2 -54.94 -11.80 -22.11
C SER A 2 -53.45 -11.59 -22.36
N VAL A 3 -53.07 -11.27 -23.58
CA VAL A 3 -51.71 -10.89 -23.97
C VAL A 3 -51.49 -9.45 -23.51
N GLN A 4 -50.46 -9.19 -22.71
CA GLN A 4 -50.10 -7.82 -22.30
C GLN A 4 -48.90 -7.32 -23.09
N ALA A 5 -49.14 -6.22 -23.79
CA ALA A 5 -48.26 -5.53 -24.70
C ALA A 5 -47.19 -4.69 -23.97
N ALA A 6 -46.01 -4.62 -24.58
CA ALA A 6 -44.98 -3.64 -24.26
C ALA A 6 -45.27 -2.30 -24.96
N PRO A 7 -44.99 -1.14 -24.33
CA PRO A 7 -44.94 0.13 -25.04
C PRO A 7 -43.53 0.39 -25.56
N ALA A 8 -43.51 0.97 -26.77
CA ALA A 8 -42.34 1.40 -27.50
C ALA A 8 -42.08 2.91 -27.30
N GLN A 9 -40.83 3.28 -27.58
CA GLN A 9 -40.29 4.58 -28.01
C GLN A 9 -40.25 5.75 -27.02
N GLU A 10 -39.05 6.33 -26.86
CA GLU A 10 -38.76 7.65 -27.43
C GLU A 10 -37.24 7.91 -27.53
N SER A 11 -36.81 8.20 -28.76
CA SER A 11 -35.47 8.61 -29.16
C SER A 11 -35.34 10.13 -29.05
N ILE A 12 -34.32 10.63 -28.37
CA ILE A 12 -34.00 12.07 -28.27
C ILE A 12 -32.79 12.38 -29.18
N PRO A 13 -32.83 13.46 -29.98
CA PRO A 13 -31.90 13.69 -31.09
C PRO A 13 -30.57 14.34 -30.68
N MET A 14 -29.56 14.06 -31.51
CA MET A 14 -28.27 14.74 -31.58
C MET A 14 -28.43 16.24 -31.83
N ALA A 15 -27.76 17.06 -31.03
CA ALA A 15 -27.48 18.45 -31.36
C ALA A 15 -26.00 18.58 -31.75
N GLN A 16 -25.80 18.97 -33.01
CA GLN A 16 -24.53 19.43 -33.58
C GLN A 16 -24.26 20.85 -33.07
N SER A 17 -23.06 21.11 -32.55
CA SER A 17 -22.57 22.47 -32.30
C SER A 17 -21.25 22.68 -33.04
N SER A 18 -21.42 23.36 -34.16
CA SER A 18 -20.53 24.24 -34.91
C SER A 18 -19.12 24.52 -34.38
N GLU A 19 -18.18 24.31 -35.29
CA GLU A 19 -16.87 24.93 -35.42
C GLU A 19 -16.94 26.46 -35.34
N THR A 20 -16.04 27.07 -34.58
CA THR A 20 -15.57 28.44 -34.83
C THR A 20 -14.06 28.48 -34.60
N ALA A 21 -13.34 28.59 -35.71
CA ALA A 21 -11.93 28.93 -35.75
C ALA A 21 -11.73 30.41 -35.42
N ALA A 22 -10.70 30.72 -34.62
CA ALA A 22 -10.14 32.05 -34.52
C ALA A 22 -8.61 31.93 -34.48
N SER A 23 -8.01 32.34 -35.60
CA SER A 23 -6.60 32.65 -35.79
C SER A 23 -6.26 34.00 -35.14
N ALA A 24 -5.11 34.11 -34.47
CA ALA A 24 -4.33 35.34 -34.42
C ALA A 24 -2.89 35.03 -33.96
N ASP A 25 -1.97 35.24 -34.91
CA ASP A 25 -0.59 35.70 -34.81
C ASP A 25 -0.07 36.12 -33.42
N SER A 26 1.15 35.66 -33.09
CA SER A 26 2.25 36.58 -32.77
C SER A 26 3.59 35.84 -32.77
N SER A 27 4.30 36.00 -33.87
CA SER A 27 5.72 35.72 -34.04
C SER A 27 6.57 36.64 -33.16
N ALA A 28 7.47 36.08 -32.36
CA ALA A 28 8.62 36.79 -31.80
C ALA A 28 9.89 36.00 -32.10
N VAL A 29 10.55 36.41 -33.18
CA VAL A 29 11.85 35.95 -33.64
C VAL A 29 12.91 36.57 -32.74
N MET A 30 13.58 35.76 -31.92
CA MET A 30 14.84 36.16 -31.27
C MET A 30 16.01 35.68 -32.12
N GLN A 31 16.61 36.61 -32.85
CA GLN A 31 17.97 36.49 -33.39
C GLN A 31 18.95 36.46 -32.22
N VAL A 32 19.68 35.35 -32.08
CA VAL A 32 20.89 35.29 -31.26
C VAL A 32 22.08 35.19 -32.20
N THR A 33 22.97 36.16 -32.04
CA THR A 33 24.19 36.43 -32.78
C THR A 33 25.22 35.32 -32.58
N MET A 34 25.86 34.90 -33.67
CA MET A 34 27.04 34.05 -33.68
C MET A 34 28.32 34.86 -33.47
N GLU A 35 29.06 34.55 -32.41
CA GLU A 35 30.52 34.72 -32.24
C GLU A 35 30.94 33.46 -31.45
N GLY A 36 31.87 32.58 -31.84
CA GLY A 36 33.11 32.78 -32.56
C GLY A 36 34.26 32.61 -31.56
N ALA A 37 34.65 31.38 -31.19
CA ALA A 37 35.95 31.09 -30.56
C ALA A 37 36.30 29.59 -30.53
N GLU A 38 37.26 29.25 -31.38
CA GLU A 38 38.45 28.42 -31.12
C GLU A 38 38.33 26.92 -30.79
N GLN A 39 38.88 26.19 -31.77
CA GLN A 39 39.24 24.78 -31.80
C GLN A 39 40.34 24.45 -30.78
N GLY A 40 40.10 23.39 -30.02
CA GLY A 40 41.12 22.66 -29.27
C GLY A 40 40.79 21.18 -29.31
N GLU A 41 41.04 20.53 -30.46
CA GLU A 41 40.96 19.07 -30.60
C GLU A 41 42.14 18.42 -29.87
N GLN A 42 41.92 17.98 -28.63
CA GLN A 42 42.72 16.93 -28.01
C GLN A 42 41.94 15.62 -28.14
N GLN A 43 42.29 14.86 -29.18
CA GLN A 43 41.77 13.54 -29.49
C GLN A 43 42.41 12.53 -28.52
N GLU A 44 41.85 12.42 -27.33
CA GLU A 44 42.24 11.41 -26.34
C GLU A 44 41.66 10.06 -26.79
N ASN A 45 42.52 9.19 -27.33
CA ASN A 45 42.22 7.79 -27.66
C ASN A 45 41.85 7.02 -26.39
N THR A 46 40.60 7.17 -25.94
CA THR A 46 39.98 6.30 -24.95
C THR A 46 39.71 4.97 -25.64
N ALA A 47 40.50 3.96 -25.28
CA ALA A 47 40.24 2.58 -25.65
C ALA A 47 38.80 2.25 -25.23
N PHE A 48 37.96 1.90 -26.22
CA PHE A 48 36.62 1.37 -25.99
C PHE A 48 36.75 0.10 -25.15
N GLU A 49 36.61 0.23 -23.82
CA GLU A 49 36.23 -0.91 -23.01
C GLU A 49 34.89 -1.39 -23.55
N PRO A 50 34.75 -2.68 -23.93
CA PRO A 50 33.47 -3.19 -24.38
C PRO A 50 32.47 -2.95 -23.26
N GLU A 51 31.46 -2.09 -23.52
CA GLU A 51 30.37 -1.85 -22.58
C GLU A 51 29.81 -3.21 -22.19
N GLU A 52 30.01 -3.62 -20.94
CA GLU A 52 29.41 -4.83 -20.43
C GLU A 52 27.90 -4.73 -20.69
N PRO A 53 27.28 -5.77 -21.26
CA PRO A 53 25.87 -5.74 -21.59
C PRO A 53 25.11 -5.36 -20.31
N ALA A 54 24.37 -4.24 -20.37
CA ALA A 54 23.68 -3.69 -19.22
C ALA A 54 22.77 -4.76 -18.60
N THR A 55 23.23 -5.39 -17.52
CA THR A 55 22.48 -6.44 -16.84
C THR A 55 21.30 -5.79 -16.14
N LEU A 56 20.09 -6.26 -16.46
CA LEU A 56 18.89 -5.75 -15.82
C LEU A 56 18.96 -6.03 -14.31
N PRO A 57 18.52 -5.09 -13.46
CA PRO A 57 18.53 -5.31 -12.02
C PRO A 57 17.63 -6.52 -11.68
N PRO A 58 18.03 -7.39 -10.74
CA PRO A 58 17.27 -8.61 -10.40
C PRO A 58 15.88 -8.30 -9.83
N LEU A 59 15.69 -7.08 -9.31
CA LEU A 59 14.42 -6.56 -8.84
C LEU A 59 14.33 -5.08 -9.16
N THR A 60 13.19 -4.67 -9.69
CA THR A 60 12.82 -3.25 -9.82
C THR A 60 11.32 -3.08 -9.55
N TYR A 61 10.84 -1.84 -9.58
CA TYR A 61 9.43 -1.52 -9.41
C TYR A 61 8.99 -0.45 -10.40
N ILE A 62 7.69 -0.40 -10.65
CA ILE A 62 7.04 0.59 -11.51
C ILE A 62 5.76 1.05 -10.84
N ASP A 63 5.57 2.36 -10.81
CA ASP A 63 4.40 2.98 -10.22
C ASP A 63 3.42 3.43 -11.31
N PHE A 64 2.17 3.00 -11.16
CA PHE A 64 1.05 3.39 -12.02
C PHE A 64 0.18 4.37 -11.24
N ILE A 65 0.21 5.61 -11.69
CA ILE A 65 -0.44 6.74 -11.05
C ILE A 65 -1.81 6.94 -11.71
N PRO A 66 -2.91 7.03 -10.95
CA PRO A 66 -4.22 7.36 -11.50
C PRO A 66 -4.19 8.67 -12.28
N GLN A 67 -4.78 8.67 -13.48
CA GLN A 67 -4.91 9.88 -14.30
C GLN A 67 -5.87 10.87 -13.63
N CYS A 68 -5.50 12.14 -13.60
CA CYS A 68 -6.39 13.23 -13.21
C CYS A 68 -7.41 13.47 -14.34
N LEU A 69 -8.71 13.36 -14.04
CA LEU A 69 -9.80 13.43 -15.01
C LEU A 69 -10.43 14.84 -15.13
N GLY A 70 -10.07 15.76 -14.25
CA GLY A 70 -10.63 17.11 -14.24
C GLY A 70 -9.60 18.18 -13.90
N SER A 71 -9.86 19.42 -14.31
CA SER A 71 -9.10 20.56 -13.78
C SER A 71 -9.48 20.79 -12.31
N ALA A 72 -8.50 21.16 -11.50
CA ALA A 72 -8.77 21.64 -10.14
C ALA A 72 -9.55 22.97 -10.25
N ILE A 73 -10.88 22.89 -10.24
CA ILE A 73 -11.74 24.06 -10.09
C ILE A 73 -11.56 24.56 -8.66
N GLU A 74 -11.43 25.87 -8.47
CA GLU A 74 -11.18 26.49 -7.17
C GLU A 74 -12.10 25.91 -6.07
N GLY A 75 -11.49 25.22 -5.10
CA GLY A 75 -12.19 24.62 -3.97
C GLY A 75 -12.71 23.17 -4.14
N LYS A 76 -12.71 22.60 -5.35
CA LYS A 76 -13.06 21.18 -5.58
C LYS A 76 -11.80 20.33 -5.75
N GLU A 77 -11.80 19.14 -5.15
CA GLU A 77 -10.76 18.14 -5.43
C GLU A 77 -10.88 17.67 -6.89
N PRO A 78 -9.75 17.47 -7.59
CA PRO A 78 -9.78 16.85 -8.90
C PRO A 78 -10.27 15.40 -8.77
N ASP A 79 -11.08 15.00 -9.74
CA ASP A 79 -11.50 13.61 -9.88
C ASP A 79 -10.32 12.82 -10.49
N PHE A 80 -10.06 11.63 -9.96
CA PHE A 80 -9.00 10.74 -10.46
C PHE A 80 -9.61 9.44 -10.99
N ALA A 81 -8.93 8.82 -11.95
CA ALA A 81 -9.31 7.53 -12.50
C ALA A 81 -9.44 6.48 -11.39
N GLU A 82 -10.38 5.55 -11.56
CA GLU A 82 -10.58 4.44 -10.63
C GLU A 82 -9.38 3.48 -10.60
N PHE A 83 -9.28 2.69 -9.53
CA PHE A 83 -8.15 1.77 -9.34
C PHE A 83 -8.11 0.68 -10.42
N SER A 84 -9.26 0.33 -11.00
CA SER A 84 -9.39 -0.59 -12.13
C SER A 84 -8.62 -0.11 -13.35
N THR A 85 -8.77 1.17 -13.71
CA THR A 85 -8.03 1.81 -14.81
C THR A 85 -6.51 1.78 -14.57
N VAL A 86 -6.07 1.95 -13.31
CA VAL A 86 -4.64 1.86 -12.96
C VAL A 86 -4.10 0.44 -13.21
N VAL A 87 -4.89 -0.60 -12.89
CA VAL A 87 -4.53 -1.99 -13.16
C VAL A 87 -4.52 -2.30 -14.65
N GLU A 88 -5.42 -1.69 -15.44
CA GLU A 88 -5.41 -1.79 -16.90
C GLU A 88 -4.13 -1.18 -17.50
N GLN A 89 -3.69 -0.02 -17.01
CA GLN A 89 -2.42 0.59 -17.42
C GLN A 89 -1.23 -0.33 -17.10
N ALA A 90 -1.22 -0.96 -15.93
CA ALA A 90 -0.20 -1.93 -15.55
C ALA A 90 -0.17 -3.16 -16.49
N ASN A 91 -1.34 -3.63 -16.92
CA ASN A 91 -1.45 -4.73 -17.89
C ASN A 91 -0.95 -4.33 -19.29
N GLN A 92 -1.24 -3.12 -19.74
CA GLN A 92 -0.71 -2.60 -21.01
C GLN A 92 0.83 -2.53 -20.96
N TRP A 93 1.39 -2.07 -19.84
CA TRP A 93 2.83 -2.05 -19.63
C TRP A 93 3.44 -3.46 -19.64
N LEU A 94 2.86 -4.41 -18.90
CA LEU A 94 3.31 -5.81 -18.88
C LEU A 94 3.25 -6.47 -20.27
N ALA A 95 2.26 -6.12 -21.09
CA ALA A 95 2.17 -6.60 -22.46
C ALA A 95 3.26 -6.02 -23.36
N SER A 96 3.65 -4.76 -23.15
CA SER A 96 4.74 -4.12 -23.90
C SER A 96 6.15 -4.54 -23.45
N MET A 97 6.27 -5.14 -22.26
CA MET A 97 7.54 -5.46 -21.62
C MET A 97 7.63 -6.95 -21.22
N PRO A 98 7.61 -7.88 -22.20
CA PRO A 98 7.58 -9.32 -21.94
C PRO A 98 8.83 -9.87 -21.24
N GLN A 99 9.93 -9.13 -21.25
CA GLN A 99 11.17 -9.46 -20.55
C GLN A 99 11.06 -9.34 -19.03
N PHE A 100 9.97 -8.79 -18.49
CA PHE A 100 9.73 -8.71 -17.05
C PHE A 100 8.64 -9.69 -16.59
N LEU A 101 8.76 -10.12 -15.34
CA LEU A 101 7.77 -10.90 -14.62
C LEU A 101 7.25 -10.11 -13.42
N ALA A 102 5.95 -9.91 -13.33
CA ALA A 102 5.28 -9.40 -12.14
C ALA A 102 5.38 -10.42 -10.99
N ILE A 103 6.00 -10.02 -9.89
CA ILE A 103 6.15 -10.87 -8.70
C ILE A 103 5.24 -10.43 -7.55
N ARG A 104 4.85 -9.15 -7.53
CA ARG A 104 4.02 -8.57 -6.46
C ARG A 104 3.38 -7.27 -6.93
N CYS A 105 2.14 -7.05 -6.51
CA CYS A 105 1.46 -5.77 -6.56
C CYS A 105 1.38 -5.16 -5.16
N GLU A 106 1.45 -3.83 -5.08
CA GLU A 106 1.31 -3.06 -3.84
C GLU A 106 0.47 -1.80 -4.06
N THR A 107 -0.48 -1.53 -3.17
CA THR A 107 -1.23 -0.27 -3.16
C THR A 107 -0.54 0.72 -2.23
N ILE A 108 0.01 1.79 -2.79
CA ILE A 108 0.72 2.84 -2.05
C ILE A 108 -0.19 4.03 -1.87
N SER A 109 -0.14 4.63 -0.69
CA SER A 109 -0.85 5.87 -0.38
C SER A 109 0.13 7.04 -0.44
N THR A 110 -0.02 7.97 -1.37
CA THR A 110 0.86 9.14 -1.47
C THR A 110 0.05 10.41 -1.19
N LYS A 111 0.60 11.30 -0.38
CA LYS A 111 -0.04 12.59 -0.10
C LYS A 111 0.17 13.53 -1.30
N LEU A 112 -0.90 14.18 -1.76
CA LEU A 112 -0.83 15.24 -2.77
C LEU A 112 -0.38 16.58 -2.16
N GLY A 113 0.31 17.37 -2.99
CA GLY A 113 0.67 18.75 -2.74
C GLY A 113 -0.55 19.68 -2.64
N LYS A 114 -0.30 20.96 -2.34
CA LYS A 114 -1.37 21.98 -2.25
C LYS A 114 -2.05 22.24 -3.60
N ASP A 115 -1.31 22.06 -4.67
CA ASP A 115 -1.70 22.14 -6.07
C ASP A 115 -2.20 20.79 -6.63
N PHE A 116 -2.42 19.80 -5.75
CA PHE A 116 -2.68 18.41 -6.12
C PHE A 116 -1.55 17.75 -6.94
N GLY A 117 -0.36 18.35 -6.96
CA GLY A 117 0.83 17.75 -7.53
C GLY A 117 1.26 16.52 -6.75
N LEU A 118 1.73 15.50 -7.46
CA LEU A 118 2.22 14.26 -6.88
C LEU A 118 3.75 14.25 -6.88
N ASP A 119 4.34 14.22 -5.69
CA ASP A 119 5.76 13.96 -5.51
C ASP A 119 5.94 12.51 -5.02
N ASN A 120 6.15 11.60 -5.99
CA ASN A 120 6.32 10.17 -5.70
C ASN A 120 7.71 9.82 -5.19
N ASP A 121 8.70 10.71 -5.35
CA ASP A 121 10.07 10.43 -4.96
C ASP A 121 10.43 11.06 -3.62
N SER A 122 9.57 11.90 -3.04
CA SER A 122 9.78 12.39 -1.68
C SER A 122 9.62 11.27 -0.63
N SER A 123 10.64 11.15 0.21
CA SER A 123 10.63 10.28 1.38
C SER A 123 9.96 10.92 2.61
N LEU A 124 9.60 12.20 2.54
CA LEU A 124 9.01 12.97 3.64
C LEU A 124 7.76 13.72 3.19
N SER A 125 6.64 13.48 3.87
CA SER A 125 5.42 14.27 3.69
C SER A 125 4.96 14.89 5.01
N HIS A 126 4.49 16.13 4.93
CA HIS A 126 3.92 16.84 6.07
C HIS A 126 2.40 16.81 5.99
N SER A 127 1.73 16.29 7.01
CA SER A 127 0.26 16.35 7.13
C SER A 127 -0.17 17.58 7.93
N SER A 128 -1.13 18.35 7.43
CA SER A 128 -1.74 19.47 8.15
C SER A 128 -2.66 18.93 9.24
N SER A 129 -2.49 19.43 10.46
CA SER A 129 -3.38 19.09 11.59
C SER A 129 -4.75 19.76 11.48
N ASN A 130 -4.82 20.96 10.89
CA ASN A 130 -6.02 21.81 10.87
C ASN A 130 -6.52 22.07 9.44
N GLY A 131 -6.13 21.23 8.48
CA GLY A 131 -6.49 21.41 7.08
C GLY A 131 -6.90 20.10 6.42
N ARG A 132 -7.26 20.21 5.15
CA ARG A 132 -7.53 19.09 4.26
C ARG A 132 -6.21 18.52 3.76
N ASN A 133 -6.00 17.22 3.91
CA ASN A 133 -4.88 16.49 3.33
C ASN A 133 -5.44 15.57 2.28
N VAL A 134 -5.00 15.68 1.04
CA VAL A 134 -5.51 14.83 -0.04
C VAL A 134 -4.49 13.74 -0.31
N TYR A 135 -4.97 12.52 -0.48
CA TYR A 135 -4.12 11.36 -0.73
C TYR A 135 -4.59 10.64 -1.99
N LEU A 136 -3.64 10.00 -2.65
CA LEU A 136 -3.81 9.24 -3.87
C LEU A 136 -3.32 7.80 -3.65
N ARG A 137 -4.06 6.82 -4.16
CA ARG A 137 -3.69 5.41 -4.21
C ARG A 137 -3.01 5.13 -5.53
N VAL A 138 -1.76 4.74 -5.46
CA VAL A 138 -0.91 4.37 -6.60
C VAL A 138 -0.74 2.84 -6.57
N LEU A 139 -0.70 2.21 -7.74
CA LEU A 139 -0.33 0.79 -7.85
C LEU A 139 1.18 0.70 -8.10
N ARG A 140 1.92 0.07 -7.20
CA ARG A 140 3.31 -0.33 -7.44
C ARG A 140 3.36 -1.78 -7.88
N LEU A 141 3.96 -2.01 -9.04
CA LEU A 141 4.25 -3.34 -9.56
C LEU A 141 5.73 -3.65 -9.33
N TRP A 142 6.00 -4.68 -8.55
CA TRP A 142 7.36 -5.22 -8.39
C TRP A 142 7.61 -6.26 -9.48
N VAL A 143 8.73 -6.12 -10.18
CA VAL A 143 9.08 -6.96 -11.32
C VAL A 143 10.51 -7.47 -11.25
N THR A 144 10.74 -8.65 -11.83
CA THR A 144 12.06 -9.26 -12.00
C THR A 144 12.29 -9.60 -13.48
N PRO A 145 13.54 -9.58 -13.98
CA PRO A 145 13.82 -10.06 -15.33
C PRO A 145 13.37 -11.51 -15.50
N ARG A 146 12.79 -11.80 -16.66
CA ARG A 146 12.38 -13.14 -17.05
C ARG A 146 13.66 -13.97 -17.31
N PRO A 147 13.77 -15.19 -16.74
CA PRO A 147 14.87 -16.08 -17.09
C PRO A 147 14.86 -16.42 -18.58
N GLU A 148 16.00 -16.31 -19.26
CA GLU A 148 16.16 -16.59 -20.70
C GLU A 148 15.72 -18.02 -21.08
N THR A 149 15.79 -18.94 -20.12
CA THR A 149 15.41 -20.35 -20.29
C THR A 149 13.90 -20.59 -20.33
N SER A 150 13.08 -19.58 -20.01
CA SER A 150 11.63 -19.72 -20.03
C SER A 150 11.08 -19.56 -21.44
N ALA A 151 10.24 -20.52 -21.87
CA ALA A 151 9.55 -20.41 -23.15
C ALA A 151 8.74 -19.10 -23.22
N PRO A 152 8.61 -18.48 -24.42
CA PRO A 152 7.80 -17.28 -24.59
C PRO A 152 6.36 -17.57 -24.13
N SER A 153 6.01 -17.08 -22.95
CA SER A 153 4.65 -17.19 -22.43
C SER A 153 3.81 -16.07 -23.04
N SER A 154 2.48 -16.27 -23.06
CA SER A 154 1.56 -15.16 -23.25
C SER A 154 1.91 -14.00 -22.29
N PRO A 155 1.64 -12.74 -22.69
CA PRO A 155 1.75 -11.60 -21.79
C PRO A 155 1.09 -11.87 -20.45
N GLN A 156 1.76 -11.51 -19.36
CA GLN A 156 1.16 -11.61 -18.04
C GLN A 156 0.04 -10.56 -17.93
N GLN A 157 -1.09 -10.99 -17.38
CA GLN A 157 -2.18 -10.10 -17.05
C GLN A 157 -2.48 -10.26 -15.55
N ILE A 158 -2.50 -9.16 -14.83
CA ILE A 158 -2.91 -9.07 -13.44
C ILE A 158 -4.37 -8.61 -13.33
N SER A 159 -5.05 -9.05 -12.28
CA SER A 159 -6.36 -8.55 -11.89
C SER A 159 -6.48 -8.61 -10.37
N TYR A 160 -7.57 -8.10 -9.81
CA TYR A 160 -7.79 -8.06 -8.36
C TYR A 160 -9.25 -8.16 -7.97
N ILE A 161 -9.46 -8.51 -6.71
CA ILE A 161 -10.72 -8.29 -5.99
C ILE A 161 -10.43 -7.58 -4.66
N SER A 162 -11.35 -6.72 -4.24
CA SER A 162 -11.33 -6.11 -2.90
C SER A 162 -12.42 -6.74 -2.04
N VAL A 163 -12.08 -7.12 -0.82
CA VAL A 163 -12.96 -7.81 0.13
C VAL A 163 -12.98 -7.02 1.42
N LEU A 164 -14.17 -6.63 1.86
CA LEU A 164 -14.38 -5.91 3.11
C LEU A 164 -15.01 -6.86 4.14
N PRO A 165 -14.76 -6.65 5.43
CA PRO A 165 -15.45 -7.40 6.48
C PRO A 165 -16.96 -7.07 6.45
N ASP A 166 -17.81 -8.08 6.62
CA ASP A 166 -19.25 -7.87 6.69
C ASP A 166 -19.64 -7.23 8.02
N HIS A 167 -20.82 -6.60 8.04
CA HIS A 167 -21.47 -6.14 9.26
C HIS A 167 -22.62 -7.11 9.61
N PRO A 168 -22.63 -7.72 10.81
CA PRO A 168 -23.57 -8.78 11.16
C PRO A 168 -25.03 -8.30 11.25
N ASN A 169 -25.24 -6.99 11.47
CA ASN A 169 -26.57 -6.40 11.69
C ASN A 169 -27.12 -5.65 10.46
N GLY A 170 -26.59 -5.90 9.25
CA GLY A 170 -27.14 -5.33 8.00
C GLY A 170 -26.08 -4.74 7.07
N ASP A 171 -26.52 -4.04 6.02
CA ASP A 171 -25.63 -3.46 5.00
C ASP A 171 -24.71 -2.41 5.61
N LEU A 172 -23.41 -2.51 5.30
CA LEU A 172 -22.37 -1.53 5.63
C LEU A 172 -22.82 -0.10 5.29
N SER A 173 -23.51 0.08 4.15
CA SER A 173 -24.00 1.40 3.74
C SER A 173 -25.00 2.02 4.73
N THR A 174 -25.89 1.21 5.30
CA THR A 174 -26.89 1.65 6.28
C THR A 174 -26.20 2.08 7.56
N PHE A 175 -25.19 1.32 7.98
CA PHE A 175 -24.38 1.66 9.14
C PHE A 175 -23.61 2.97 8.93
N LEU A 176 -22.88 3.11 7.81
CA LEU A 176 -22.12 4.33 7.53
C LEU A 176 -23.03 5.57 7.44
N SER A 177 -24.23 5.40 6.89
CA SER A 177 -25.26 6.46 6.88
C SER A 177 -25.68 6.86 8.30
N SER A 178 -25.80 5.89 9.21
CA SER A 178 -26.13 6.15 10.63
C SER A 178 -25.05 6.92 11.39
N LEU A 179 -23.78 6.76 10.99
CA LEU A 179 -22.65 7.51 11.54
C LEU A 179 -22.63 8.95 11.02
N ALA A 180 -22.91 9.15 9.74
CA ALA A 180 -22.92 10.47 9.10
C ALA A 180 -23.97 11.40 9.72
N GLY A 181 -25.18 10.90 10.00
CA GLY A 181 -26.27 11.70 10.58
C GLY A 181 -26.10 12.09 12.06
N GLY A 182 -25.10 11.55 12.77
CA GLY A 182 -24.94 11.73 14.22
C GLY A 182 -23.66 12.46 14.67
N ALA A 183 -22.72 12.72 13.75
CA ALA A 183 -21.35 13.13 14.11
C ALA A 183 -21.24 14.51 14.77
N ALA A 184 -22.19 15.42 14.57
CA ALA A 184 -22.12 16.77 15.13
C ALA A 184 -22.45 16.83 16.64
N ASN A 185 -23.21 15.87 17.19
CA ASN A 185 -23.80 15.99 18.52
C ASN A 185 -23.62 14.77 19.45
N ARG A 186 -22.97 13.68 19.02
CA ARG A 186 -22.78 12.50 19.89
C ARG A 186 -21.58 12.66 20.81
N THR A 187 -21.84 12.68 22.11
CA THR A 187 -20.83 12.52 23.16
C THR A 187 -20.21 11.12 23.08
N VAL A 188 -18.90 11.07 23.27
CA VAL A 188 -17.97 9.94 23.02
C VAL A 188 -18.33 8.61 23.72
N GLY A 189 -19.25 8.61 24.69
CA GLY A 189 -19.59 7.44 25.50
C GLY A 189 -20.59 6.45 24.87
N ASP A 190 -21.45 6.90 23.94
CA ASP A 190 -22.59 6.11 23.44
C ASP A 190 -22.43 5.58 22.01
N LEU A 191 -21.28 5.82 21.38
CA LEU A 191 -20.99 5.20 20.08
C LEU A 191 -20.56 3.76 20.33
N ALA A 192 -21.54 2.85 20.36
CA ALA A 192 -21.29 1.43 20.19
C ALA A 192 -20.45 1.27 18.91
N MET A 193 -19.21 0.81 19.08
CA MET A 193 -18.36 0.47 17.95
C MET A 193 -19.12 -0.52 17.07
N PRO A 194 -19.20 -0.28 15.75
CA PRO A 194 -19.74 -1.29 14.86
C PRO A 194 -18.98 -2.59 15.06
N THR A 195 -19.74 -3.65 15.28
CA THR A 195 -19.20 -4.99 15.19
C THR A 195 -19.05 -5.30 13.71
N PHE A 196 -17.84 -5.52 13.24
CA PHE A 196 -17.60 -6.12 11.93
C PHE A 196 -17.15 -7.55 12.14
N ASP A 197 -17.26 -8.37 11.09
CA ASP A 197 -16.51 -9.59 11.02
C ASP A 197 -15.03 -9.29 11.31
N ASN A 198 -14.40 -10.12 12.14
CA ASN A 198 -12.96 -10.03 12.30
C ASN A 198 -12.25 -10.52 11.01
N MET A 199 -10.94 -10.31 10.95
CA MET A 199 -10.16 -10.65 9.75
C MET A 199 -10.21 -12.15 9.43
N GLN A 200 -10.23 -13.01 10.44
CA GLN A 200 -10.34 -14.46 10.27
C GLN A 200 -11.69 -14.86 9.64
N GLN A 201 -12.80 -14.32 10.15
CA GLN A 201 -14.15 -14.53 9.61
C GLN A 201 -14.27 -14.01 8.17
N THR A 202 -13.66 -12.86 7.88
CA THR A 202 -13.60 -12.29 6.52
C THR A 202 -12.91 -13.25 5.55
N VAL A 203 -11.78 -13.84 5.97
CA VAL A 203 -11.04 -14.85 5.17
C VAL A 203 -11.84 -16.13 5.00
N GLU A 204 -12.54 -16.60 6.03
CA GLU A 204 -13.39 -17.79 5.95
C GLU A 204 -14.56 -17.61 4.96
N LYS A 205 -15.22 -16.45 4.99
CA LYS A 205 -16.27 -16.11 4.02
C LYS A 205 -15.72 -15.99 2.60
N LEU A 206 -14.56 -15.34 2.45
CA LEU A 206 -13.87 -15.27 1.17
C LEU A 206 -13.54 -16.67 0.64
N ASN A 207 -13.04 -17.58 1.47
CA ASN A 207 -12.75 -18.95 1.07
C ASN A 207 -14.00 -19.70 0.60
N LYS A 208 -15.13 -19.54 1.28
CA LYS A 208 -16.41 -20.11 0.82
C LYS A 208 -16.81 -19.56 -0.55
N HIS A 209 -16.61 -18.26 -0.78
CA HIS A 209 -16.84 -17.65 -2.09
C HIS A 209 -15.91 -18.21 -3.16
N LEU A 210 -14.61 -18.31 -2.89
CA LEU A 210 -13.60 -18.83 -3.82
C LEU A 210 -13.82 -20.32 -4.14
N GLN A 211 -14.36 -21.11 -3.21
CA GLN A 211 -14.75 -22.50 -3.47
C GLN A 211 -15.93 -22.61 -4.43
N ALA A 212 -16.92 -21.71 -4.31
CA ALA A 212 -18.07 -21.67 -5.20
C ALA A 212 -17.74 -21.06 -6.57
N LYS A 213 -16.87 -20.05 -6.59
CA LYS A 213 -16.44 -19.31 -7.78
C LYS A 213 -14.94 -19.04 -7.69
N PRO A 214 -14.09 -19.96 -8.17
CA PRO A 214 -12.63 -19.78 -8.15
C PRO A 214 -12.22 -18.56 -8.96
N LEU A 215 -11.12 -17.93 -8.56
CA LEU A 215 -10.53 -16.84 -9.33
C LEU A 215 -10.07 -17.36 -10.69
N PRO A 216 -10.22 -16.57 -11.78
CA PRO A 216 -9.74 -16.95 -13.10
C PRO A 216 -8.22 -16.75 -13.19
N GLY A 217 -7.47 -17.46 -12.36
CA GLY A 217 -6.04 -17.24 -12.21
C GLY A 217 -5.47 -17.67 -10.86
N LYS A 218 -4.15 -17.48 -10.70
CA LYS A 218 -3.39 -17.82 -9.49
C LYS A 218 -3.15 -16.59 -8.62
N ILE A 219 -3.37 -16.69 -7.32
CA ILE A 219 -3.12 -15.57 -6.38
C ILE A 219 -1.64 -15.22 -6.40
N LEU A 220 -1.37 -13.96 -6.75
CA LEU A 220 -0.05 -13.34 -6.81
C LEU A 220 0.34 -12.82 -5.44
N CYS A 221 -0.45 -11.91 -4.88
CA CYS A 221 -0.25 -11.37 -3.54
C CYS A 221 -1.58 -10.93 -2.92
N VAL A 222 -1.57 -10.78 -1.59
CA VAL A 222 -2.70 -10.26 -0.82
C VAL A 222 -2.23 -9.11 0.05
N GLU A 223 -3.03 -8.06 0.12
CA GLU A 223 -2.74 -6.89 0.92
C GLU A 223 -3.88 -6.57 1.87
N THR A 224 -3.56 -6.39 3.15
CA THR A 224 -4.45 -5.73 4.09
C THR A 224 -4.36 -4.22 3.85
N LEU A 225 -5.49 -3.59 3.50
CA LEU A 225 -5.61 -2.16 3.27
C LEU A 225 -6.51 -1.53 4.31
N SER A 226 -6.18 -0.30 4.73
CA SER A 226 -7.03 0.50 5.60
C SER A 226 -7.89 1.44 4.75
N PHE A 227 -9.20 1.25 4.82
CA PHE A 227 -10.22 2.06 4.21
C PHE A 227 -10.79 3.03 5.23
N LYS A 228 -10.84 4.32 4.87
CA LYS A 228 -11.36 5.38 5.74
C LYS A 228 -12.83 5.56 5.38
N CYS A 229 -13.71 5.28 6.32
CA CYS A 229 -15.14 5.17 6.04
C CYS A 229 -15.94 6.45 6.31
N GLN A 230 -15.32 7.48 6.89
CA GLN A 230 -16.05 8.68 7.29
C GLN A 230 -15.15 9.91 7.22
N GLU A 231 -15.51 10.87 6.36
CA GLU A 231 -15.03 12.25 6.50
C GLU A 231 -15.96 13.31 5.92
N THR A 232 -16.77 12.98 4.90
CA THR A 232 -17.73 13.89 4.29
C THR A 232 -19.17 13.51 4.67
N ASN A 233 -20.06 14.49 4.77
CA ASN A 233 -21.51 14.32 4.98
C ASN A 233 -22.23 13.59 3.82
N THR A 234 -21.50 12.99 2.90
CA THR A 234 -22.08 12.28 1.77
C THR A 234 -22.33 10.84 2.20
N ALA A 235 -23.55 10.37 2.01
CA ALA A 235 -23.94 8.97 2.25
C ALA A 235 -23.31 8.00 1.24
N ASP A 236 -22.16 8.36 0.67
CA ASP A 236 -21.50 7.61 -0.37
C ASP A 236 -21.01 6.30 0.23
N LYS A 237 -21.41 5.21 -0.41
CA LYS A 237 -20.96 3.87 -0.04
C LYS A 237 -19.44 3.85 -0.08
N LEU A 238 -18.82 3.14 0.87
CA LEU A 238 -17.38 2.94 0.88
C LEU A 238 -16.94 2.37 -0.47
N ASN A 239 -16.26 3.19 -1.27
CA ASN A 239 -15.81 2.81 -2.61
C ASN A 239 -14.38 2.27 -2.54
N THR A 240 -14.21 0.97 -2.79
CA THR A 240 -12.88 0.34 -2.84
C THR A 240 -12.08 0.76 -4.07
N GLU A 241 -12.75 1.26 -5.10
CA GLU A 241 -12.17 1.66 -6.38
C GLU A 241 -11.70 3.12 -6.39
N ALA A 242 -12.11 3.91 -5.39
CA ALA A 242 -11.65 5.28 -5.23
C ALA A 242 -10.13 5.30 -5.01
N THR A 243 -9.45 6.03 -5.88
CA THR A 243 -8.01 6.26 -5.82
C THR A 243 -7.67 7.53 -5.05
N VAL A 244 -8.55 8.51 -4.99
CA VAL A 244 -8.35 9.74 -4.23
C VAL A 244 -9.24 9.74 -2.98
N TRP A 245 -8.73 10.29 -1.89
CA TRP A 245 -9.54 10.63 -0.73
C TRP A 245 -8.95 11.82 0.03
N SER A 246 -9.83 12.58 0.69
CA SER A 246 -9.43 13.66 1.59
C SER A 246 -9.30 13.18 3.03
N GLU A 247 -8.49 13.93 3.78
CA GLU A 247 -8.40 13.89 5.22
C GLU A 247 -8.52 15.28 5.88
N GLY A 248 -9.65 15.58 6.51
CA GLY A 248 -9.93 16.71 7.39
C GLY A 248 -9.51 16.44 8.83
N GLY A 249 -8.89 17.44 9.45
CA GLY A 249 -8.37 17.35 10.80
C GLY A 249 -9.39 17.40 11.93
N ALA A 250 -10.71 17.44 11.69
CA ALA A 250 -11.73 17.74 12.73
C ALA A 250 -12.72 16.59 13.09
N ASN A 251 -12.79 15.51 12.30
CA ASN A 251 -13.79 14.45 12.51
C ASN A 251 -13.21 13.19 13.16
N ALA A 252 -14.05 12.46 13.92
CA ALA A 252 -13.76 11.09 14.31
C ALA A 252 -13.71 10.22 13.06
N ARG A 253 -12.70 9.33 12.98
CA ARG A 253 -12.43 8.54 11.79
C ARG A 253 -12.69 7.08 12.07
N VAL A 254 -13.55 6.45 11.27
CA VAL A 254 -13.69 4.99 11.25
C VAL A 254 -12.76 4.42 10.19
N PHE A 255 -11.91 3.50 10.58
CA PHE A 255 -11.03 2.77 9.70
C PHE A 255 -11.51 1.33 9.61
N LEU A 256 -11.58 0.80 8.40
CA LEU A 256 -11.96 -0.57 8.09
C LEU A 256 -10.78 -1.24 7.39
N GLN A 257 -10.29 -2.34 7.93
CA GLN A 257 -9.28 -3.17 7.29
C GLN A 257 -9.97 -4.13 6.33
N GLY A 258 -9.63 -4.05 5.04
CA GLY A 258 -10.07 -4.98 4.03
C GLY A 258 -8.88 -5.70 3.38
N LEU A 259 -9.18 -6.71 2.56
CA LEU A 259 -8.20 -7.44 1.77
C LEU A 259 -8.30 -7.02 0.31
N ARG A 260 -7.16 -6.78 -0.34
CA ARG A 260 -7.06 -6.72 -1.79
C ARG A 260 -6.24 -7.92 -2.26
N VAL A 261 -6.87 -8.79 -3.04
CA VAL A 261 -6.27 -10.01 -3.58
C VAL A 261 -5.92 -9.76 -5.03
N PHE A 262 -4.62 -9.68 -5.33
CA PHE A 262 -4.12 -9.61 -6.71
C PHE A 262 -3.83 -11.02 -7.22
N TYR A 263 -4.17 -11.29 -8.47
CA TYR A 263 -3.96 -12.59 -9.10
C TYR A 263 -3.52 -12.46 -10.56
N LEU A 264 -2.75 -13.43 -11.03
CA LEU A 264 -2.36 -13.57 -12.43
C LEU A 264 -3.48 -14.27 -13.18
N VAL A 265 -4.07 -13.60 -14.17
CA VAL A 265 -5.16 -14.12 -14.99
C VAL A 265 -4.72 -15.37 -15.74
N GLY A 266 -5.53 -16.42 -15.69
CA GLY A 266 -5.23 -17.71 -16.30
C GLY A 266 -6.33 -18.73 -16.04
N GLN A 267 -5.94 -20.01 -16.01
CA GLN A 267 -6.86 -21.08 -15.66
C GLN A 267 -7.36 -20.91 -14.21
N PRO A 268 -8.64 -21.24 -13.92
CA PRO A 268 -9.16 -21.10 -12.57
C PRO A 268 -8.34 -21.88 -11.54
N ALA A 269 -7.92 -21.22 -10.46
CA ALA A 269 -7.18 -21.83 -9.37
C ALA A 269 -8.05 -21.99 -8.12
N TYR A 270 -8.03 -23.19 -7.54
CA TYR A 270 -8.78 -23.54 -6.34
C TYR A 270 -7.87 -23.38 -5.11
N GLU A 271 -7.56 -22.12 -4.80
CA GLU A 271 -6.72 -21.75 -3.67
C GLU A 271 -7.58 -21.30 -2.48
N THR A 272 -7.24 -21.75 -1.28
CA THR A 272 -7.83 -21.24 -0.03
C THR A 272 -6.83 -20.33 0.67
N LEU A 273 -7.26 -19.15 1.06
CA LEU A 273 -6.48 -18.16 1.81
C LEU A 273 -6.45 -18.50 3.30
N GLY A 274 -5.33 -18.18 3.94
CA GLY A 274 -5.19 -18.17 5.39
C GLY A 274 -4.36 -16.97 5.83
N ILE A 275 -4.58 -16.56 7.07
CA ILE A 275 -3.82 -15.49 7.72
C ILE A 275 -3.22 -16.01 9.02
N HIS A 276 -2.02 -15.54 9.35
CA HIS A 276 -1.36 -15.74 10.64
C HIS A 276 -0.84 -14.39 11.09
N ASP A 277 -1.22 -13.97 12.29
CA ASP A 277 -0.73 -12.74 12.90
C ASP A 277 0.22 -13.08 14.03
N GLU A 278 1.47 -12.66 13.89
CA GLU A 278 2.44 -12.72 14.97
C GLU A 278 2.45 -11.38 15.71
N GLU A 279 1.85 -11.38 16.89
CA GLU A 279 1.78 -10.22 17.77
C GLU A 279 3.07 -10.07 18.59
N PRO A 280 3.54 -8.85 18.90
CA PRO A 280 4.65 -8.66 19.82
C PRO A 280 4.23 -9.01 21.25
N ASP A 281 5.13 -9.62 22.04
CA ASP A 281 4.85 -9.84 23.47
C ASP A 281 4.64 -8.49 24.15
N MET A 282 3.52 -8.37 24.86
CA MET A 282 3.13 -7.13 25.53
C MET A 282 3.18 -7.31 27.05
N MET A 283 4.03 -6.52 27.71
CA MET A 283 4.11 -6.45 29.17
C MET A 283 3.46 -5.15 29.67
N GLN A 284 2.56 -5.28 30.64
CA GLN A 284 1.91 -4.13 31.29
C GLN A 284 2.30 -4.12 32.77
N SER A 285 2.94 -3.06 33.24
CA SER A 285 3.25 -2.88 34.66
C SER A 285 2.49 -1.69 35.24
N LYS A 286 2.00 -1.88 36.48
CA LYS A 286 1.43 -0.82 37.32
C LYS A 286 2.56 -0.12 38.08
N GLU A 287 3.46 0.54 37.36
CA GLU A 287 4.52 1.35 37.97
C GLU A 287 4.04 2.82 38.05
N GLY A 288 3.74 3.29 39.28
CA GLY A 288 3.33 4.68 39.53
C GLY A 288 1.86 4.99 39.21
N MET A 289 1.57 6.24 38.80
CA MET A 289 0.22 6.74 38.52
C MET A 289 -0.36 6.31 37.15
N GLY A 290 0.30 5.42 36.40
CA GLY A 290 -0.15 5.03 35.05
C GLY A 290 0.25 3.62 34.63
N LEU A 291 -0.45 3.09 33.62
CA LEU A 291 -0.12 1.81 32.99
C LEU A 291 1.02 2.01 31.99
N ARG A 292 2.21 1.49 32.32
CA ARG A 292 3.35 1.47 31.41
C ARG A 292 3.25 0.24 30.52
N LEU A 293 3.34 0.45 29.20
CA LEU A 293 3.44 -0.62 28.22
C LEU A 293 4.88 -0.80 27.78
N ARG A 294 5.30 -2.05 27.68
CA ARG A 294 6.53 -2.45 27.00
C ARG A 294 6.19 -3.55 26.01
N PHE A 295 6.85 -3.52 24.85
CA PHE A 295 6.71 -4.52 23.81
C PHE A 295 8.04 -5.23 23.60
N ALA A 296 7.97 -6.51 23.22
CA ALA A 296 9.07 -7.20 22.56
C ALA A 296 9.56 -6.41 21.35
N THR A 297 10.83 -6.62 20.96
CA THR A 297 11.35 -6.02 19.74
C THR A 297 10.67 -6.61 18.50
N PHE A 298 10.71 -5.88 17.38
CA PHE A 298 10.14 -6.40 16.14
C PHE A 298 10.90 -7.64 15.64
N ASP A 299 12.22 -7.72 15.85
CA ASP A 299 13.02 -8.89 15.48
C ASP A 299 12.62 -10.15 16.25
N GLN A 300 12.23 -10.02 17.52
CA GLN A 300 11.66 -11.14 18.30
C GLN A 300 10.34 -11.62 17.69
N THR A 301 9.51 -10.68 17.22
CA THR A 301 8.26 -10.99 16.51
C THR A 301 8.55 -11.72 15.20
N VAL A 302 9.50 -11.24 14.39
CA VAL A 302 9.93 -11.89 13.14
C VAL A 302 10.49 -13.29 13.40
N THR A 303 11.28 -13.47 14.47
CA THR A 303 11.87 -14.75 14.85
C THR A 303 10.80 -15.78 15.19
N ARG A 304 9.75 -15.39 15.94
CA ARG A 304 8.62 -16.28 16.24
C ARG A 304 7.80 -16.63 15.00
N ALA A 305 7.55 -15.65 14.13
CA ALA A 305 6.88 -15.89 12.86
C ALA A 305 7.67 -16.88 11.97
N ALA A 306 9.00 -16.78 11.94
CA ALA A 306 9.86 -17.75 11.25
C ALA A 306 9.75 -19.15 11.86
N ALA A 307 9.70 -19.26 13.20
CA ALA A 307 9.53 -20.53 13.89
C ALA A 307 8.15 -21.15 13.63
N TRP A 308 7.10 -20.33 13.47
CA TRP A 308 5.78 -20.78 13.04
C TRP A 308 5.83 -21.31 11.59
N LEU A 309 6.38 -20.54 10.65
CA LEU A 309 6.48 -20.95 9.23
C LEU A 309 7.18 -22.30 9.04
N LYS A 310 8.23 -22.60 9.82
CA LYS A 310 8.95 -23.88 9.75
C LYS A 310 8.10 -25.10 10.12
N LYS A 311 7.06 -24.91 10.94
CA LYS A 311 6.17 -25.99 11.40
C LYS A 311 5.04 -26.26 10.41
N GLU A 312 4.71 -25.27 9.59
CA GLU A 312 3.60 -25.34 8.65
C GLU A 312 3.97 -26.07 7.36
N GLN A 313 3.01 -26.80 6.79
CA GLN A 313 3.16 -27.57 5.55
C GLN A 313 2.00 -27.29 4.58
N GLY A 314 2.20 -27.60 3.30
CA GLY A 314 1.15 -27.48 2.28
C GLY A 314 0.63 -26.05 2.09
N MET A 315 1.43 -25.04 2.43
CA MET A 315 1.09 -23.63 2.23
C MET A 315 2.13 -22.94 1.35
N ARG A 316 1.68 -21.89 0.67
CA ARG A 316 2.50 -20.94 -0.07
C ARG A 316 2.23 -19.55 0.47
N VAL A 317 3.21 -18.94 1.11
CA VAL A 317 3.17 -17.56 1.56
C VAL A 317 3.06 -16.65 0.35
N VAL A 318 2.04 -15.78 0.35
CA VAL A 318 1.78 -14.79 -0.72
C VAL A 318 2.03 -13.35 -0.25
N SER A 319 2.11 -13.14 1.07
CA SER A 319 2.38 -11.81 1.64
C SER A 319 2.84 -11.87 3.09
N ILE A 320 3.81 -11.04 3.49
CA ILE A 320 4.23 -10.83 4.89
C ILE A 320 4.19 -9.34 5.24
N GLN A 321 3.13 -8.82 5.86
CA GLN A 321 2.94 -7.38 6.11
C GLN A 321 3.19 -7.03 7.57
N SER A 322 3.97 -5.98 7.83
CA SER A 322 3.92 -5.28 9.11
C SER A 322 2.69 -4.35 9.14
N LEU A 323 1.83 -4.53 10.13
CA LEU A 323 0.61 -3.76 10.34
C LEU A 323 0.72 -2.94 11.62
N ASN A 324 0.23 -1.71 11.61
CA ASN A 324 0.06 -0.93 12.83
C ASN A 324 -1.35 -1.16 13.36
N VAL A 325 -1.47 -1.99 14.40
CA VAL A 325 -2.74 -2.32 15.04
C VAL A 325 -2.94 -1.40 16.23
N LYS A 326 -4.09 -0.72 16.27
CA LYS A 326 -4.43 0.18 17.37
C LYS A 326 -4.70 -0.63 18.64
N LEU A 327 -4.15 -0.21 19.77
CA LEU A 327 -4.49 -0.78 21.06
C LEU A 327 -5.75 -0.13 21.61
N GLU A 328 -6.58 -0.95 22.25
CA GLU A 328 -7.80 -0.50 22.90
C GLU A 328 -7.70 -0.63 24.42
N ARG A 329 -8.44 0.21 25.16
CA ARG A 329 -8.55 0.05 26.61
C ARG A 329 -9.86 -0.64 26.94
N LYS A 330 -9.78 -1.73 27.71
CA LYS A 330 -10.98 -2.39 28.24
C LYS A 330 -11.78 -1.39 29.08
N PHE A 331 -13.04 -1.12 28.71
CA PHE A 331 -13.89 -0.14 29.41
C PHE A 331 -13.30 1.30 29.49
N GLY A 332 -12.45 1.70 28.53
CA GLY A 332 -11.86 3.04 28.45
C GLY A 332 -10.75 3.35 29.47
N THR A 333 -10.70 2.65 30.61
CA THR A 333 -9.71 2.87 31.68
C THR A 333 -8.93 1.62 32.08
N GLY A 334 -9.33 0.45 31.58
CA GLY A 334 -8.71 -0.84 31.89
C GLY A 334 -7.38 -1.10 31.18
N PRO A 335 -6.89 -2.35 31.24
CA PRO A 335 -5.66 -2.73 30.56
C PRO A 335 -5.77 -2.52 29.05
N TRP A 336 -4.62 -2.35 28.42
CA TRP A 336 -4.55 -2.29 26.98
C TRP A 336 -4.76 -3.68 26.38
N ILE A 337 -5.51 -3.75 25.30
CA ILE A 337 -5.79 -4.96 24.54
C ILE A 337 -5.24 -4.73 23.14
N LEU A 338 -4.48 -5.70 22.66
CA LEU A 338 -4.09 -5.82 21.27
C LEU A 338 -4.98 -6.89 20.64
N ASP A 339 -5.67 -6.54 19.57
CA ASP A 339 -6.45 -7.48 18.78
C ASP A 339 -6.05 -7.31 17.31
N ALA A 340 -5.12 -8.15 16.85
CA ALA A 340 -4.69 -8.13 15.45
C ALA A 340 -5.80 -8.51 14.47
N ASN A 341 -6.82 -9.25 14.92
CA ASN A 341 -7.93 -9.67 14.09
C ASN A 341 -9.02 -8.61 13.95
N ALA A 342 -8.96 -7.52 14.70
CA ALA A 342 -9.91 -6.42 14.58
C ALA A 342 -9.89 -5.84 13.15
N ALA A 343 -11.02 -6.01 12.45
CA ALA A 343 -11.16 -5.51 11.08
C ALA A 343 -11.61 -4.04 11.03
N ALA A 344 -11.88 -3.41 12.17
CA ALA A 344 -12.18 -1.98 12.21
C ALA A 344 -11.69 -1.34 13.51
N TYR A 345 -11.42 -0.04 13.45
CA TYR A 345 -11.16 0.76 14.63
C TYR A 345 -11.57 2.22 14.39
N THR A 346 -11.90 2.92 15.47
CA THR A 346 -12.16 4.36 15.41
C THR A 346 -11.00 5.16 15.97
N GLU A 347 -10.71 6.29 15.37
CA GLU A 347 -9.86 7.30 15.96
C GLU A 347 -10.66 8.53 16.35
N ASN A 348 -10.72 8.77 17.65
CA ASN A 348 -11.27 10.01 18.19
C ASN A 348 -10.19 11.09 18.25
N GLN A 349 -10.61 12.35 18.19
CA GLN A 349 -9.73 13.52 18.35
C GLN A 349 -9.51 13.91 19.81
N SER A 350 -10.12 13.17 20.73
CA SER A 350 -9.92 13.36 22.16
C SER A 350 -8.44 13.38 22.51
N LEU A 351 -8.08 14.12 23.56
CA LEU A 351 -6.74 14.12 24.18
C LEU A 351 -6.35 12.75 24.79
N ILE A 352 -7.14 11.70 24.57
CA ILE A 352 -6.82 10.35 25.00
C ILE A 352 -5.66 9.85 24.14
N GLU A 353 -4.62 9.39 24.83
CA GLU A 353 -3.44 8.78 24.26
C GLU A 353 -3.83 7.64 23.29
N LYS A 354 -3.33 7.72 22.05
CA LYS A 354 -3.45 6.64 21.07
C LYS A 354 -2.17 5.81 21.08
N ARG A 355 -2.30 4.49 21.13
CA ARG A 355 -1.18 3.56 21.05
C ARG A 355 -1.40 2.57 19.93
N TYR A 356 -0.31 2.21 19.25
CA TYR A 356 -0.30 1.21 18.19
C TYR A 356 0.83 0.22 18.46
N ALA A 357 0.60 -1.05 18.16
CA ALA A 357 1.61 -2.09 18.13
C ALA A 357 1.85 -2.50 16.69
N LYS A 358 3.08 -2.85 16.38
CA LYS A 358 3.43 -3.39 15.07
C LYS A 358 3.29 -4.91 15.12
N VAL A 359 2.32 -5.44 14.37
CA VAL A 359 2.05 -6.87 14.21
C VAL A 359 2.62 -7.33 12.87
N LEU A 360 3.08 -8.58 12.79
CA LEU A 360 3.53 -9.20 11.55
C LEU A 360 2.46 -10.17 11.03
N ARG A 361 1.73 -9.76 9.98
CA ARG A 361 0.72 -10.58 9.31
C ARG A 361 1.33 -11.37 8.16
N ILE A 362 1.21 -12.68 8.19
CA ILE A 362 1.53 -13.58 7.08
C ILE A 362 0.23 -14.02 6.42
N VAL A 363 0.08 -13.76 5.14
CA VAL A 363 -1.00 -14.30 4.29
C VAL A 363 -0.43 -15.42 3.44
N TYR A 364 -1.10 -16.55 3.46
CA TYR A 364 -0.72 -17.74 2.72
C TYR A 364 -1.91 -18.32 1.96
N VAL A 365 -1.62 -19.15 0.96
CA VAL A 365 -2.61 -19.95 0.26
C VAL A 365 -2.30 -21.44 0.43
N ARG A 366 -3.33 -22.28 0.38
CA ARG A 366 -3.20 -23.74 0.27
C ARG A 366 -3.83 -24.19 -1.04
N GLU A 367 -3.12 -25.03 -1.79
CA GLU A 367 -3.64 -25.67 -3.00
C GLU A 367 -4.25 -27.03 -2.61
N GLN A 368 -5.47 -27.33 -3.06
CA GLN A 368 -6.17 -28.56 -2.65
C GLN A 368 -5.48 -29.87 -3.08
N LYS A 369 -4.55 -29.82 -4.04
CA LYS A 369 -4.07 -31.02 -4.77
C LYS A 369 -2.61 -31.40 -4.51
N LEU A 370 -1.85 -30.64 -3.72
CA LEU A 370 -0.43 -30.96 -3.47
C LEU A 370 -0.14 -31.10 -1.98
N GLU A 371 0.15 -32.34 -1.57
CA GLU A 371 1.04 -32.60 -0.43
C GLU A 371 2.49 -32.31 -0.88
N SER A 372 2.81 -31.04 -1.10
CA SER A 372 4.19 -30.63 -1.33
C SER A 372 4.90 -30.49 0.02
N PRO A 373 6.17 -30.94 0.15
CA PRO A 373 6.96 -30.65 1.34
C PRO A 373 7.00 -29.15 1.59
N SER A 374 7.05 -28.73 2.86
CA SER A 374 7.07 -27.31 3.21
C SER A 374 8.31 -26.65 2.60
N PRO A 375 8.14 -25.67 1.68
CA PRO A 375 9.28 -24.91 1.17
C PRO A 375 9.90 -24.02 2.27
N TYR A 376 9.26 -23.95 3.46
CA TYR A 376 9.65 -23.12 4.58
C TYR A 376 10.39 -23.88 5.69
N SER A 377 10.61 -25.18 5.55
CA SER A 377 11.30 -26.00 6.57
C SER A 377 12.71 -25.49 6.92
N THR A 378 13.39 -24.84 5.97
CA THR A 378 14.72 -24.24 6.13
C THR A 378 14.73 -22.70 6.10
N VAL A 379 13.56 -22.07 5.97
CA VAL A 379 13.47 -20.61 5.79
C VAL A 379 13.83 -19.89 7.08
N THR A 380 14.64 -18.84 6.95
CA THR A 380 14.95 -17.90 8.02
C THR A 380 14.40 -16.55 7.61
N LEU A 381 13.43 -16.03 8.37
CA LEU A 381 12.96 -14.66 8.17
C LEU A 381 13.89 -13.71 8.90
N THR A 382 14.24 -12.61 8.24
CA THR A 382 14.96 -11.48 8.81
C THR A 382 14.25 -10.18 8.46
N SER A 383 14.51 -9.13 9.23
CA SER A 383 13.98 -7.80 8.92
C SER A 383 15.09 -6.78 8.94
N ARG A 384 15.03 -5.84 7.99
CA ARG A 384 15.96 -4.71 7.94
C ARG A 384 15.18 -3.42 7.69
N LEU A 385 15.45 -2.43 8.52
CA LEU A 385 14.86 -1.10 8.42
C LEU A 385 15.77 -0.23 7.56
N PHE A 386 15.23 0.32 6.46
CA PHE A 386 15.94 1.28 5.62
C PHE A 386 15.39 2.68 5.87
N ILE A 387 16.31 3.54 6.28
CA ILE A 387 16.05 4.90 6.74
C ILE A 387 16.58 5.86 5.68
N PRO A 388 15.73 6.61 4.95
CA PRO A 388 16.17 7.72 4.12
C PRO A 388 17.23 8.57 4.82
N GLN A 389 18.41 8.64 4.22
CA GLN A 389 19.53 9.41 4.76
C GLN A 389 19.20 10.90 4.69
N ARG A 390 19.44 11.62 5.80
CA ARG A 390 19.33 13.08 5.82
C ARG A 390 20.49 13.66 5.01
N ILE A 391 20.20 14.51 4.03
CA ILE A 391 21.23 15.13 3.20
C ILE A 391 21.65 16.46 3.84
N GLU A 392 20.71 17.39 4.01
CA GLU A 392 20.98 18.70 4.60
C GLU A 392 19.71 19.28 5.24
N GLY A 393 19.82 19.91 6.41
CA GLY A 393 18.68 20.64 6.99
C GLY A 393 17.47 19.72 7.21
N LYS A 394 16.35 19.94 6.52
CA LYS A 394 15.15 19.07 6.62
C LYS A 394 14.95 18.17 5.40
N THR A 395 15.94 18.10 4.51
CA THR A 395 15.88 17.28 3.31
C THR A 395 16.43 15.90 3.59
N PHE A 396 15.80 14.91 2.96
CA PHE A 396 16.20 13.52 3.00
C PHE A 396 16.46 13.05 1.58
N GLU A 397 17.19 11.95 1.43
CA GLU A 397 17.32 11.30 0.13
C GLU A 397 15.94 10.94 -0.42
N SER A 398 15.87 10.85 -1.74
CA SER A 398 14.65 10.46 -2.40
C SER A 398 14.33 8.98 -2.15
N PHE A 399 13.05 8.63 -2.27
CA PHE A 399 12.57 7.28 -2.09
C PHE A 399 13.29 6.30 -3.03
N SER A 400 13.51 6.69 -4.28
CA SER A 400 14.27 5.91 -5.26
C SER A 400 15.70 5.64 -4.80
N LYS A 401 16.38 6.62 -4.20
CA LYS A 401 17.72 6.39 -3.61
C LYS A 401 17.66 5.40 -2.45
N THR A 402 16.64 5.48 -1.58
CA THR A 402 16.43 4.48 -0.52
C THR A 402 16.21 3.08 -1.11
N VAL A 403 15.37 2.94 -2.14
CA VAL A 403 15.12 1.64 -2.79
C VAL A 403 16.38 1.10 -3.46
N LEU A 404 17.21 1.94 -4.07
CA LEU A 404 18.50 1.50 -4.61
C LEU A 404 19.40 0.90 -3.53
N ARG A 405 19.41 1.45 -2.31
CA ARG A 405 20.13 0.85 -1.17
C ARG A 405 19.53 -0.48 -0.75
N VAL A 406 18.21 -0.62 -0.79
CA VAL A 406 17.52 -1.90 -0.56
C VAL A 406 17.96 -2.94 -1.59
N ILE A 407 17.92 -2.60 -2.89
CA ILE A 407 18.32 -3.49 -3.99
C ILE A 407 19.79 -3.89 -3.84
N LYS A 408 20.68 -2.93 -3.57
CA LYS A 408 22.10 -3.23 -3.32
C LYS A 408 22.30 -4.21 -2.17
N TRP A 409 21.55 -4.03 -1.07
CA TRP A 409 21.61 -4.94 0.07
C TRP A 409 21.07 -6.35 -0.26
N LEU A 410 19.97 -6.44 -1.00
CA LEU A 410 19.41 -7.71 -1.46
C LEU A 410 20.39 -8.46 -2.37
N ASN A 411 21.08 -7.75 -3.26
CA ASN A 411 22.09 -8.32 -4.14
C ASN A 411 23.30 -8.82 -3.35
N ALA A 412 23.79 -8.05 -2.38
CA ALA A 412 24.94 -8.43 -1.56
C ALA A 412 24.67 -9.65 -0.67
N THR A 413 23.41 -9.91 -0.32
CA THR A 413 23.01 -10.98 0.59
C THR A 413 22.53 -12.25 -0.13
N ASN A 414 22.38 -12.20 -1.46
CA ASN A 414 21.83 -13.29 -2.28
C ASN A 414 20.48 -13.81 -1.76
N PHE A 415 19.64 -12.96 -1.18
CA PHE A 415 18.30 -13.38 -0.75
C PHE A 415 17.43 -13.63 -1.99
N ILE A 416 17.09 -14.89 -2.23
CA ILE A 416 16.36 -15.37 -3.42
C ILE A 416 14.86 -15.04 -3.35
N HIS A 417 14.32 -14.81 -2.15
CA HIS A 417 12.91 -14.50 -1.93
C HIS A 417 12.82 -13.28 -1.03
N TRP A 418 12.11 -12.24 -1.46
CA TRP A 418 12.10 -10.96 -0.77
C TRP A 418 10.71 -10.37 -0.69
N LYS A 419 10.49 -9.57 0.36
CA LYS A 419 9.38 -8.63 0.42
C LYS A 419 9.85 -7.26 0.87
N ILE A 420 9.71 -6.29 -0.03
CA ILE A 420 9.86 -4.87 0.29
C ILE A 420 8.47 -4.36 0.70
N GLN A 421 8.39 -3.68 1.83
CA GLN A 421 7.15 -3.03 2.26
C GLN A 421 7.44 -1.55 2.53
N GLY A 422 6.71 -0.67 1.86
CA GLY A 422 6.66 0.73 2.24
C GLY A 422 5.87 0.86 3.55
N SER A 423 6.49 1.32 4.63
CA SER A 423 5.75 1.74 5.82
C SER A 423 5.81 3.26 5.91
N GLN A 424 4.68 3.92 5.68
CA GLN A 424 4.53 5.32 6.06
C GLN A 424 4.30 5.42 7.57
N ARG A 425 5.04 6.30 8.24
CA ARG A 425 4.80 6.67 9.65
C ARG A 425 4.39 8.12 9.71
N GLN A 426 3.28 8.39 10.39
CA GLN A 426 2.84 9.75 10.65
C GLN A 426 3.43 10.24 11.98
N TYR A 427 4.30 11.24 11.93
CA TYR A 427 4.78 11.92 13.13
C TYR A 427 3.77 12.99 13.55
N LYS A 428 2.97 12.69 14.58
CA LYS A 428 2.40 13.73 15.44
C LYS A 428 3.40 13.99 16.57
N ARG A 429 3.39 15.19 17.19
CA ARG A 429 4.31 15.61 18.28
C ARG A 429 4.15 14.81 19.59
N ASP A 430 3.87 13.51 19.50
CA ASP A 430 3.74 12.59 20.61
C ASP A 430 5.00 11.73 20.67
N LYS A 431 5.71 11.78 21.81
CA LYS A 431 6.97 11.07 22.04
C LYS A 431 6.74 9.55 22.01
N LEU A 432 7.08 8.90 20.89
CA LEU A 432 7.10 7.44 20.78
C LEU A 432 8.51 6.92 21.09
N TYR A 433 8.61 6.09 22.12
CA TYR A 433 9.84 5.41 22.51
C TYR A 433 9.90 4.03 21.85
N PHE A 434 10.98 3.74 21.13
CA PHE A 434 11.35 2.38 20.77
C PHE A 434 12.85 2.16 21.01
N PRO A 435 13.25 1.12 21.77
CA PRO A 435 14.60 0.61 21.73
C PRO A 435 14.76 -0.28 20.49
N CYS A 436 15.45 0.20 19.46
CA CYS A 436 16.03 -0.68 18.45
C CYS A 436 17.51 -0.83 18.75
N THR A 437 18.00 -2.07 18.81
CA THR A 437 19.43 -2.37 18.75
C THR A 437 19.89 -2.18 17.31
N PHE A 438 20.77 -1.20 17.09
CA PHE A 438 21.46 -0.98 15.84
C PHE A 438 22.43 -2.15 15.60
N GLN A 439 22.31 -2.85 14.48
CA GLN A 439 23.39 -3.70 13.98
C GLN A 439 24.25 -2.84 13.06
N GLU A 440 25.50 -2.64 13.44
CA GLU A 440 26.49 -1.99 12.57
C GLU A 440 26.60 -2.76 11.25
N PRO A 441 26.75 -2.05 10.11
CA PRO A 441 27.07 -2.70 8.85
C PRO A 441 28.41 -3.47 8.96
N PRO A 442 28.65 -4.48 8.10
CA PRO A 442 29.99 -5.07 7.98
C PRO A 442 31.04 -3.97 7.74
N PRO A 443 32.30 -4.16 8.21
CA PRO A 443 33.31 -3.10 8.40
C PRO A 443 33.79 -2.37 7.14
N GLU A 444 33.18 -2.62 5.98
CA GLU A 444 33.50 -1.97 4.70
C GLU A 444 32.63 -0.72 4.42
N VAL A 445 31.73 -0.35 5.33
CA VAL A 445 30.90 0.86 5.21
C VAL A 445 31.32 1.87 6.29
N PRO A 446 31.70 3.12 5.94
CA PRO A 446 32.14 4.10 6.94
C PRO A 446 31.05 4.39 7.97
N ASN A 447 31.41 4.33 9.25
CA ASN A 447 30.56 4.73 10.37
C ASN A 447 30.44 6.25 10.41
N GLU A 448 29.22 6.78 10.23
CA GLU A 448 28.87 8.15 10.63
C GLU A 448 27.85 8.09 11.77
N GLU A 449 28.17 8.83 12.84
CA GLU A 449 27.34 8.98 14.03
C GLU A 449 26.12 9.89 13.78
N ASP A 450 25.05 9.59 14.54
CA ASP A 450 24.07 10.49 15.14
C ASP A 450 22.57 10.53 14.69
N VAL A 451 21.75 10.47 15.76
CA VAL A 451 20.33 10.82 16.03
C VAL A 451 19.22 10.54 14.99
N GLY A 452 18.38 9.55 15.32
CA GLY A 452 17.27 9.07 14.48
C GLY A 452 15.89 9.73 14.66
N TYR A 453 14.96 9.34 13.78
CA TYR A 453 13.50 9.11 13.99
C TYR A 453 12.90 8.32 12.79
N GLY A 454 12.38 7.09 13.04
CA GLY A 454 11.91 5.93 12.23
C GLY A 454 11.06 6.00 10.90
N TRP A 455 11.11 4.87 10.16
CA TRP A 455 11.06 4.72 8.67
C TRP A 455 10.45 3.37 8.18
N GLY A 456 10.68 2.98 6.90
CA GLY A 456 10.16 1.80 6.17
C GLY A 456 10.91 0.47 6.37
N CYS A 457 10.19 -0.66 6.41
CA CYS A 457 10.72 -1.97 6.80
C CYS A 457 10.73 -2.95 5.62
N VAL A 458 11.88 -3.57 5.37
CA VAL A 458 12.02 -4.73 4.47
C VAL A 458 11.99 -5.98 5.34
N ILE A 459 11.20 -6.97 4.94
CA ILE A 459 11.14 -8.28 5.59
C ILE A 459 11.49 -9.30 4.52
N SER A 460 12.59 -10.03 4.73
CA SER A 460 13.12 -11.03 3.80
C SER A 460 13.07 -12.41 4.42
#